data_AF-A0A528GIA5-F1
#
_entry.id   AF-A0A528GIA5-F1
#
_cell.length_a   1.000
_cell.length_b   1.000
_cell.length_c   1.000
_cell.angle_alpha   90.00
_cell.angle_beta   90.00
_cell.angle_gamma   90.00
#
_symmetry.space_group_name_H-M   'P 1'
#
loop_
_entity.id
_entity.type
_entity.pdbx_description
1 polymer ?
#
loop_
_entity_poly.entity_id
_entity_poly.type
_entity_poly.pdbx_seq_one_letter_code
_entity_poly.pdbx_strand_id
1 'polypeptide(L)'
;AFVVSVVLPSPKPSAPRAIYERTTRGTRIYLATPRLRGLLTVNMAVAAAGAMVIVNTVVIVQGELGLPQRATALALAAFGGGSMVAALALPRILEAVSDRAAMLAGVVLMIVGLAVGAAIADYAALLP
;
A
#
# COMPACT_ATOMS: atom_id res chain seq x y z
N ALA A 1 45.75 2.27 -21.66
CA ALA A 1 45.25 3.27 -22.62
C ALA A 1 44.45 4.32 -21.86
N PHE A 2 44.81 5.59 -21.97
CA PHE A 2 44.34 6.69 -21.11
C PHE A 2 42.90 7.12 -21.43
N VAL A 3 42.07 7.26 -20.38
CA VAL A 3 40.72 7.88 -20.39
C VAL A 3 40.77 9.38 -20.78
N VAL A 4 41.98 9.93 -20.98
CA VAL A 4 42.25 11.34 -21.34
C VAL A 4 41.81 11.69 -22.77
N SER A 5 41.52 10.71 -23.63
CA SER A 5 41.10 10.93 -25.03
C SER A 5 39.59 11.11 -25.22
N VAL A 6 38.77 10.98 -24.17
CA VAL A 6 37.32 11.12 -24.34
C VAL A 6 36.94 12.60 -24.21
N VAL A 7 36.62 13.20 -25.36
CA VAL A 7 35.89 14.47 -25.41
C VAL A 7 34.55 14.26 -24.72
N LEU A 8 34.47 14.65 -23.45
CA LEU A 8 33.21 14.71 -22.72
C LEU A 8 32.27 15.64 -23.48
N PRO A 9 31.11 15.17 -23.97
CA PRO A 9 30.14 16.01 -24.65
C PRO A 9 29.80 17.17 -23.74
N SER A 10 30.12 18.40 -24.13
CA SER A 10 29.79 19.60 -23.39
C SER A 10 28.30 19.57 -23.03
N PRO A 11 27.94 19.52 -21.73
CA PRO A 11 26.55 19.57 -21.31
C PRO A 11 25.96 20.88 -21.82
N LYS A 12 25.01 20.80 -22.77
CA LYS A 12 24.26 21.99 -23.19
C LYS A 12 23.56 22.54 -21.94
N PRO A 13 23.73 23.82 -21.60
CA PRO A 13 23.06 24.41 -20.45
C PRO A 13 21.55 24.31 -20.68
N SER A 14 20.89 23.46 -19.89
CA SER A 14 19.43 23.39 -19.88
C SER A 14 18.91 24.72 -19.36
N ALA A 15 17.97 25.34 -20.09
CA ALA A 15 17.35 26.61 -19.70
C ALA A 15 16.97 26.62 -18.20
N PRO A 16 17.08 27.78 -17.51
CA PRO A 16 16.70 27.91 -16.11
C PRO A 16 15.21 27.57 -15.96
N ARG A 17 14.93 26.32 -15.62
CA ARG A 17 13.57 25.81 -15.45
C ARG A 17 13.02 26.19 -14.09
N ALA A 18 11.76 26.63 -14.10
CA ALA A 18 11.03 27.03 -12.91
C ALA A 18 11.04 25.92 -11.84
N ILE A 19 11.08 26.33 -10.57
CA ILE A 19 11.15 25.42 -9.41
C ILE A 19 9.97 24.42 -9.43
N TYR A 20 8.78 24.87 -9.82
CA TYR A 20 7.60 24.01 -9.99
C TYR A 20 7.80 22.87 -11.00
N GLU A 21 8.52 23.12 -12.09
CA GLU A 21 8.85 22.10 -13.10
C GLU A 21 9.89 21.10 -12.58
N ARG A 22 10.75 21.49 -11.64
CA ARG A 22 11.69 20.58 -10.99
C ARG A 22 11.02 19.70 -9.95
N THR A 23 10.08 20.25 -9.18
CA THR A 23 9.36 19.54 -8.12
C THR A 23 8.32 18.54 -8.67
N THR A 24 7.55 18.92 -9.70
CA THR A 24 6.44 18.10 -10.21
C THR A 24 6.83 17.06 -11.26
N ARG A 25 8.06 17.15 -11.79
CA ARG A 25 8.55 16.24 -12.84
C ARG A 25 8.66 14.80 -12.39
N GLY A 26 9.08 14.55 -11.15
CA GLY A 26 9.15 13.18 -10.59
C GLY A 26 7.79 12.51 -10.61
N THR A 27 6.77 13.20 -10.09
CA THR A 27 5.37 12.73 -10.11
C THR A 27 4.86 12.54 -11.53
N ARG A 28 5.16 13.46 -12.45
CA ARG A 28 4.75 13.34 -13.86
C ARG A 28 5.42 12.16 -14.57
N ILE A 29 6.68 11.85 -14.29
CA ILE A 29 7.39 10.68 -14.84
C ILE A 29 6.83 9.38 -14.24
N TYR A 30 6.61 9.36 -12.94
CA TYR A 30 5.99 8.23 -12.23
C TYR A 30 4.60 7.94 -12.79
N LEU A 31 3.80 8.99 -12.96
CA LEU A 31 2.50 8.94 -13.62
C LEU A 31 2.59 8.74 -15.13
N ALA A 32 3.70 8.93 -15.82
CA ALA A 32 3.80 8.65 -17.27
C ALA A 32 4.16 7.18 -17.54
N THR A 33 4.78 6.50 -16.58
CA THR A 33 5.28 5.14 -16.74
C THR A 33 4.17 4.13 -16.41
N PRO A 34 3.63 3.36 -17.39
CA PRO A 34 2.45 2.52 -17.19
C PRO A 34 2.64 1.44 -16.12
N ARG A 35 3.85 0.92 -15.95
CA ARG A 35 4.17 -0.06 -14.89
C ARG A 35 4.15 0.55 -13.49
N LEU A 36 4.54 1.82 -13.33
CA LEU A 36 4.51 2.53 -12.05
C LEU A 36 3.09 2.94 -11.65
N ARG A 37 2.22 3.22 -12.63
CA ARG A 37 0.78 3.41 -12.38
C ARG A 37 0.13 2.19 -11.73
N GLY A 38 0.44 0.99 -12.23
CA GLY A 38 -0.07 -0.25 -11.64
C GLY A 38 0.37 -0.42 -10.18
N LEU A 39 1.65 -0.15 -9.90
CA LEU A 39 2.20 -0.18 -8.54
C LEU A 39 1.56 0.89 -7.63
N LEU A 40 1.26 2.07 -8.17
CA LEU A 40 0.56 3.14 -7.44
C LEU A 40 -0.83 2.70 -7.01
N THR A 41 -1.61 2.11 -7.91
CA THR A 41 -2.96 1.62 -7.61
C THR A 41 -2.94 0.55 -6.52
N VAL A 42 -2.00 -0.40 -6.62
CA VAL A 42 -1.82 -1.44 -5.60
C VAL A 42 -1.49 -0.82 -4.24
N ASN A 43 -0.52 0.11 -4.18
CA ASN A 43 -0.18 0.79 -2.93
C ASN A 43 -1.33 1.62 -2.39
N MET A 44 -2.11 2.29 -3.24
CA MET A 44 -3.31 3.03 -2.82
C MET A 44 -4.38 2.10 -2.23
N ALA A 45 -4.62 0.93 -2.84
CA ALA A 45 -5.55 -0.05 -2.30
C ALA A 45 -5.11 -0.56 -0.92
N VAL A 46 -3.82 -0.89 -0.77
CA VAL A 46 -3.25 -1.34 0.51
C VAL A 46 -3.32 -0.24 1.57
N ALA A 47 -2.98 1.00 1.20
CA ALA A 47 -3.06 2.14 2.10
C ALA A 47 -4.49 2.42 2.57
N ALA A 48 -5.48 2.37 1.67
CA ALA A 48 -6.88 2.54 2.00
C ALA A 48 -7.38 1.44 2.97
N ALA A 49 -7.00 0.19 2.74
CA ALA A 49 -7.32 -0.92 3.63
C ALA A 49 -6.68 -0.77 5.01
N GLY A 50 -5.39 -0.42 5.07
CA GLY A 50 -4.69 -0.17 6.32
C GLY A 50 -5.29 0.99 7.10
N ALA A 51 -5.67 2.08 6.43
CA ALA A 51 -6.34 3.22 7.05
C ALA A 51 -7.68 2.83 7.67
N MET A 52 -8.52 2.06 6.96
CA MET A 52 -9.78 1.54 7.50
C MET A 52 -9.55 0.77 8.80
N VAL A 53 -8.58 -0.15 8.81
CA VAL A 53 -8.30 -0.97 10.00
C VAL A 53 -7.79 -0.10 11.14
N ILE A 54 -6.76 0.72 10.91
CA ILE A 54 -6.12 1.49 11.99
C ILE A 54 -7.09 2.51 12.59
N VAL A 55 -7.89 3.18 11.77
CA VAL A 55 -8.80 4.23 12.22
C VAL A 55 -10.06 3.64 12.86
N ASN A 56 -10.72 2.70 12.18
CA ASN A 56 -12.03 2.24 12.62
C ASN A 56 -11.97 1.14 13.68
N THR A 57 -10.86 0.43 13.85
CA THR A 57 -10.74 -0.57 14.94
C THR A 57 -10.92 0.07 16.32
N VAL A 58 -10.45 1.31 16.52
CA VAL A 58 -10.64 2.01 17.80
C VAL A 58 -12.13 2.32 18.02
N VAL A 59 -12.81 2.80 16.97
CA VAL A 59 -14.23 3.15 17.02
C VAL A 59 -15.09 1.91 17.28
N ILE A 60 -14.83 0.80 16.59
CA ILE A 60 -15.59 -0.44 16.75
C ILE A 60 -15.36 -1.04 18.15
N VAL A 61 -14.10 -1.13 18.61
CA VAL A 61 -13.79 -1.80 19.89
C VAL A 61 -14.16 -0.95 21.10
N GLN A 62 -13.86 0.35 21.10
CA GLN A 62 -14.11 1.22 22.26
C GLN A 62 -15.47 1.91 22.20
N GLY A 63 -15.93 2.27 21.00
CA GLY A 63 -17.19 2.98 20.79
C GLY A 63 -18.40 2.05 20.71
N GLU A 64 -18.39 1.06 19.81
CA GLU A 64 -19.54 0.17 19.58
C GLU A 64 -19.61 -0.99 20.57
N LEU A 65 -18.47 -1.60 20.89
CA LEU A 65 -18.40 -2.77 21.77
C LEU A 65 -18.17 -2.41 23.26
N GLY A 66 -17.88 -1.14 23.58
CA GLY A 66 -17.64 -0.68 24.95
C GLY A 66 -16.47 -1.36 25.67
N LEU A 67 -15.53 -1.97 24.93
CA LEU A 67 -14.44 -2.77 25.47
C LEU A 67 -13.26 -1.88 25.94
N PRO A 68 -12.46 -2.35 26.93
CA PRO A 68 -11.33 -1.58 27.45
C PRO A 68 -10.20 -1.43 26.42
N GLN A 69 -9.37 -0.39 26.58
CA GLN A 69 -8.20 -0.08 25.72
C GLN A 69 -7.29 -1.29 25.42
N ARG A 70 -7.20 -2.24 26.37
CA ARG A 70 -6.44 -3.48 26.23
C ARG A 70 -6.94 -4.36 25.07
N ALA A 71 -8.25 -4.38 24.82
CA ALA A 71 -8.84 -5.11 23.70
C ALA A 71 -8.43 -4.49 22.36
N THR A 72 -8.39 -3.16 22.26
CA THR A 72 -7.89 -2.46 21.08
C THR A 72 -6.41 -2.76 20.84
N ALA A 73 -5.59 -2.76 21.90
CA ALA A 73 -4.18 -3.13 21.80
C ALA A 73 -3.99 -4.58 21.33
N LEU A 74 -4.80 -5.52 21.83
CA LEU A 74 -4.80 -6.91 21.37
C LEU A 74 -5.26 -7.05 19.91
N ALA A 75 -6.28 -6.30 19.49
CA ALA A 75 -6.73 -6.28 18.09
C ALA A 75 -5.65 -5.74 17.14
N LEU A 76 -5.00 -4.65 17.51
CA LEU A 76 -3.84 -4.11 16.77
C LEU A 76 -2.65 -5.08 16.79
N ALA A 77 -2.39 -5.77 17.90
CA ALA A 77 -1.36 -6.79 17.99
C ALA A 77 -1.65 -8.00 17.08
N ALA A 78 -2.91 -8.45 17.01
CA ALA A 78 -3.33 -9.51 16.10
C ALA A 78 -3.20 -9.07 14.63
N PHE A 79 -3.60 -7.84 14.30
CA PHE A 79 -3.43 -7.29 12.95
C PHE A 79 -1.94 -7.20 12.55
N GLY A 80 -1.10 -6.65 13.42
CA GLY A 80 0.34 -6.57 13.20
C GLY A 80 0.99 -7.96 13.11
N GLY A 81 0.59 -8.89 13.97
CA GLY A 81 1.06 -10.28 13.96
C GLY A 81 0.68 -11.01 12.67
N GLY A 82 -0.57 -10.87 12.20
CA GLY A 82 -1.01 -11.41 10.92
C GLY A 82 -0.20 -10.88 9.74
N SER A 83 0.12 -9.59 9.74
CA SER A 83 0.98 -8.97 8.73
C SER A 83 2.41 -9.53 8.75
N MET A 84 3.00 -9.71 9.93
CA MET A 84 4.33 -10.34 10.05
C MET A 84 4.35 -11.78 9.56
N VAL A 85 3.33 -12.58 9.90
CA VAL A 85 3.20 -13.95 9.38
C VAL A 85 3.07 -13.95 7.86
N ALA A 86 2.27 -13.03 7.30
CA ALA A 86 2.15 -12.89 5.85
C ALA A 86 3.49 -12.49 5.20
N ALA A 87 4.26 -11.59 5.81
CA ALA A 87 5.58 -11.20 5.31
C ALA A 87 6.59 -12.35 5.33
N LEU A 88 6.54 -13.22 6.34
CA LEU A 88 7.38 -14.43 6.42
C LEU A 88 6.93 -15.53 5.45
N ALA A 89 5.64 -15.61 5.13
CA ALA A 89 5.10 -16.54 4.14
C ALA A 89 5.35 -16.09 2.69
N LEU A 90 5.46 -14.78 2.46
CA LEU A 90 5.67 -14.17 1.14
C LEU A 90 6.83 -14.80 0.33
N PRO A 91 8.05 -15.01 0.87
CA PRO A 91 9.14 -15.62 0.08
C PRO A 91 8.77 -17.00 -0.45
N ARG A 92 8.09 -17.84 0.34
CA ARG A 92 7.64 -19.17 -0.12
C ARG A 92 6.57 -19.10 -1.19
N ILE A 93 5.71 -18.08 -1.16
CA ILE A 93 4.68 -17.88 -2.17
C ILE A 93 5.32 -17.44 -3.50
N LEU A 94 6.35 -16.60 -3.44
CA LEU A 94 7.08 -16.10 -4.61
C LEU A 94 7.94 -17.18 -5.29
N GLU A 95 8.32 -18.23 -4.57
CA GLU A 95 8.97 -19.42 -5.17
C GLU A 95 8.02 -20.20 -6.09
N ALA A 96 6.70 -20.19 -5.80
CA ALA A 96 5.70 -20.95 -6.55
C ALA A 96 4.92 -20.11 -7.57
N VAL A 97 4.86 -18.79 -7.42
CA VAL A 97 3.99 -17.89 -8.18
C VAL A 97 4.74 -16.61 -8.59
N SER A 98 4.48 -16.11 -9.80
CA SER A 98 5.07 -14.85 -10.28
C SER A 98 4.70 -13.64 -9.40
N ASP A 99 5.62 -12.69 -9.22
CA ASP A 99 5.43 -11.47 -8.41
C ASP A 99 4.11 -10.73 -8.69
N ARG A 100 3.70 -10.65 -9.96
CA ARG A 100 2.45 -9.96 -10.35
C ARG A 100 1.22 -10.68 -9.83
N ALA A 101 1.20 -12.00 -9.92
CA ALA A 101 0.07 -12.79 -9.45
C ALA A 101 -0.01 -12.78 -7.92
N ALA A 102 1.14 -12.82 -7.22
CA ALA A 102 1.18 -12.67 -5.77
C ALA A 102 0.63 -11.29 -5.31
N MET A 103 1.05 -10.21 -5.98
CA MET A 103 0.53 -8.86 -5.67
C MET A 103 -0.98 -8.74 -5.93
N LEU A 104 -1.47 -9.25 -7.07
CA LEU A 104 -2.91 -9.21 -7.39
C LEU A 104 -3.74 -10.05 -6.41
N ALA A 105 -3.24 -11.23 -6.04
CA ALA A 105 -3.89 -12.07 -5.03
C ALA A 105 -3.98 -11.36 -3.67
N GLY A 106 -2.92 -10.68 -3.24
CA GLY A 106 -2.93 -9.87 -2.02
C GLY A 106 -3.94 -8.73 -2.05
N VAL A 107 -4.07 -8.03 -3.19
CA VAL A 107 -5.08 -6.97 -3.37
C VAL A 107 -6.49 -7.53 -3.33
N VAL A 108 -6.75 -8.64 -4.03
CA VAL A 108 -8.07 -9.30 -4.01
C VAL A 108 -8.41 -9.77 -2.59
N LEU A 109 -7.46 -10.37 -1.89
CA LEU A 109 -7.63 -10.80 -0.49
C LEU A 109 -8.00 -9.62 0.42
N MET A 110 -7.33 -8.48 0.26
CA MET A 110 -7.62 -7.25 1.02
C MET A 110 -9.01 -6.70 0.70
N ILE A 111 -9.41 -6.67 -0.58
CA ILE A 111 -10.74 -6.20 -1.00
C ILE A 111 -11.83 -7.11 -0.43
N VAL A 112 -11.65 -8.43 -0.51
CA VAL A 112 -12.60 -9.40 0.05
C VAL A 112 -12.65 -9.28 1.57
N GLY A 113 -11.50 -9.18 2.25
CA GLY A 113 -11.44 -8.98 3.70
C GLY A 113 -12.14 -7.70 4.16
N LEU A 114 -11.97 -6.60 3.43
CA LEU A 114 -12.70 -5.36 3.65
C LEU A 114 -14.20 -5.50 3.41
N ALA A 115 -14.61 -6.13 2.30
CA ALA A 115 -16.01 -6.32 1.97
C ALA A 115 -16.73 -7.19 3.01
N VAL A 116 -16.07 -8.25 3.47
CA VAL A 116 -16.55 -9.10 4.57
C VAL A 116 -16.61 -8.30 5.87
N GLY A 117 -15.56 -7.55 6.21
CA GLY A 117 -15.56 -6.70 7.40
C GLY A 117 -16.65 -5.63 7.40
N ALA A 118 -16.94 -5.03 6.24
CA ALA A 118 -18.03 -4.09 6.05
C ALA A 118 -19.40 -4.77 6.13
N ALA A 119 -19.55 -5.99 5.61
CA ALA A 119 -20.79 -6.75 5.68
C ALA A 119 -21.10 -7.26 7.11
N ILE A 120 -20.08 -7.55 7.92
CA ILE A 120 -20.25 -8.01 9.31
C ILE A 120 -20.63 -6.84 10.25
N ALA A 121 -20.33 -5.59 9.87
CA ALA A 121 -20.73 -4.40 10.64
C ALA A 121 -22.25 -4.13 10.60
N ASP A 122 -22.98 -4.76 9.67
CA ASP A 122 -24.41 -4.53 9.49
C ASP A 122 -25.25 -5.41 10.43
N TYR A 123 -25.16 -5.14 11.74
CA TYR A 123 -26.11 -5.67 12.74
C TYR A 123 -27.54 -5.13 12.52
N ALA A 124 -27.73 -4.09 11.68
CA ALA A 124 -29.02 -3.48 11.42
C ALA A 124 -29.91 -4.30 10.46
N ALA A 125 -29.35 -5.23 9.70
CA ALA A 125 -30.12 -6.10 8.80
C ALA A 125 -30.64 -7.40 9.45
N LEU A 126 -30.24 -7.70 10.70
CA LEU A 126 -30.63 -8.91 11.45
C LEU A 126 -31.71 -8.68 12.51
N LEU A 127 -32.21 -7.45 12.64
CA LEU A 127 -33.35 -7.11 13.50
C LEU A 127 -34.59 -6.86 12.63
N PRO A 128 -35.52 -7.84 12.51
CA PRO A 128 -36.92 -7.51 12.28
C PRO A 128 -37.52 -6.76 13.49
#